data_AF-A0A950RPQ9-F1
#
_entry.id   AF-A0A950RPQ9-F1
#
_cell.length_a   1.000
_cell.length_b   1.000
_cell.length_c   1.000
_cell.angle_alpha   90.00
_cell.angle_beta   90.00
_cell.angle_gamma   90.00
#
_symmetry.space_group_name_H-M   'P 1'
#
loop_
_entity.id
_entity.type
_entity.pdbx_description
1 polymer ?
#
loop_
_entity_poly.entity_id
_entity_poly.type
_entity_poly.pdbx_seq_one_letter_code
_entity_poly.pdbx_strand_id
1 'polypeptide(L)'
;MKYSWMSLAILVTTGSAWAAEPGELLPPVPIQVNGRPLDVERDGHAAPFVGDFDGDGARDLLVGQFHEGRLRIYRNMGTNREPKFTSYTWFEAGGMPGRVPEG
;
A
#
# COMPACT_ATOMS: atom_id res chain seq x y z
N MET A 1 32.27 -49.37 -21.47
CA MET A 1 31.94 -48.87 -20.12
C MET A 1 30.72 -47.96 -20.26
N LYS A 2 29.56 -48.39 -19.78
CA LYS A 2 28.29 -47.66 -19.88
C LYS A 2 27.91 -47.20 -18.47
N TYR A 3 27.75 -45.90 -18.26
CA TYR A 3 27.23 -45.37 -17.00
C TYR A 3 25.93 -44.60 -17.24
N SER A 4 24.98 -44.96 -16.39
CA SER A 4 23.55 -44.70 -16.39
C SER A 4 23.23 -43.20 -16.25
N TRP A 5 22.18 -42.77 -16.96
CA TRP A 5 21.50 -41.52 -16.68
C TRP A 5 20.73 -41.63 -15.35
N MET A 6 20.74 -40.56 -14.55
CA MET A 6 19.74 -40.33 -13.51
C MET A 6 19.16 -38.94 -13.74
N SER A 7 17.94 -38.91 -14.27
CA SER A 7 17.06 -37.75 -14.16
C SER A 7 16.76 -37.54 -12.68
N LEU A 8 17.11 -36.37 -12.15
CA LEU A 8 16.56 -35.91 -10.88
C LEU A 8 15.56 -34.79 -11.18
N ALA A 9 14.30 -35.20 -11.33
CA ALA A 9 13.18 -34.27 -11.18
C ALA A 9 12.94 -34.10 -9.67
N ILE A 10 13.36 -32.97 -9.11
CA ILE A 10 12.82 -32.54 -7.81
C ILE A 10 11.58 -31.72 -8.11
N LEU A 11 10.43 -32.37 -7.95
CA LEU A 11 9.17 -31.69 -7.74
C LEU A 11 8.96 -31.59 -6.23
N VAL A 12 9.09 -30.38 -5.69
CA VAL A 12 8.46 -30.02 -4.41
C VAL A 12 7.60 -28.79 -4.66
N THR A 13 6.30 -29.04 -4.65
CA THR A 13 5.21 -28.08 -4.75
C THR A 13 4.85 -27.58 -3.36
N THR A 14 5.04 -26.28 -3.07
CA THR A 14 4.15 -25.54 -2.18
C THR A 14 4.01 -24.12 -2.69
N GLY A 15 2.85 -23.85 -3.29
CA GLY A 15 2.36 -22.52 -3.62
C GLY A 15 3.22 -21.76 -4.61
N SER A 16 3.00 -21.98 -5.91
CA SER A 16 3.12 -20.87 -6.84
C SER A 16 2.19 -19.79 -6.30
N ALA A 17 2.74 -18.81 -5.58
CA ALA A 17 2.06 -17.56 -5.35
C ALA A 17 1.84 -17.01 -6.75
N TRP A 18 0.60 -17.17 -7.23
CA TRP A 18 0.03 -16.61 -8.45
C TRP A 18 0.96 -15.57 -9.05
N ALA A 19 1.88 -16.02 -9.90
CA ALA A 19 2.57 -15.09 -10.75
C ALA A 19 1.47 -14.67 -11.72
N ALA A 20 0.86 -13.50 -11.46
CA ALA A 20 0.02 -12.89 -12.46
C ALA A 20 0.78 -12.94 -13.78
N GLU A 21 0.12 -13.42 -14.84
CA GLU A 21 0.73 -13.46 -16.17
C GLU A 21 1.29 -12.07 -16.47
N PRO A 22 2.43 -11.92 -17.15
CA PRO A 22 2.99 -10.61 -17.45
C PRO A 22 1.93 -9.70 -18.11
N GLY A 23 1.45 -8.70 -17.37
CA GLY A 23 0.37 -7.80 -17.81
C GLY A 23 -0.95 -7.94 -17.04
N GLU A 24 -1.12 -8.98 -16.22
CA GLU A 24 -2.27 -9.11 -15.32
C GLU A 24 -2.01 -8.39 -14.00
N LEU A 25 -3.05 -7.72 -13.51
CA LEU A 25 -3.02 -7.14 -12.16
C LEU A 25 -3.14 -8.27 -11.14
N LEU A 26 -2.34 -8.16 -10.08
CA LEU A 26 -2.56 -8.99 -8.90
C LEU A 26 -3.96 -8.74 -8.32
N PRO A 27 -4.54 -9.72 -7.61
CA PRO A 27 -5.76 -9.49 -6.85
C PRO A 27 -5.63 -8.25 -5.96
N PRO A 28 -6.71 -7.44 -5.82
CA PRO A 28 -6.64 -6.25 -4.99
C PRO A 28 -6.38 -6.63 -3.54
N VAL A 29 -5.41 -5.95 -2.92
CA VAL A 29 -5.11 -6.08 -1.50
C VAL A 29 -5.56 -4.80 -0.79
N PRO A 30 -6.41 -4.89 0.25
CA PRO A 30 -6.79 -3.72 1.02
C PRO A 30 -5.58 -3.14 1.75
N ILE A 31 -5.37 -1.83 1.62
CA ILE A 31 -4.37 -1.11 2.42
C ILE A 31 -4.73 -1.27 3.90
N GLN A 32 -3.78 -1.71 4.71
CA GLN A 32 -3.97 -1.91 6.14
C GLN A 32 -3.40 -0.73 6.94
N VAL A 33 -4.15 -0.28 7.94
CA VAL A 33 -3.71 0.65 8.98
C VAL A 33 -3.89 -0.06 10.31
N ASN A 34 -2.78 -0.33 11.00
CA ASN A 34 -2.76 -1.06 12.28
C ASN A 34 -3.54 -2.39 12.23
N GLY A 35 -3.37 -3.15 11.15
CA GLY A 35 -4.00 -4.47 10.96
C GLY A 35 -5.49 -4.45 10.63
N ARG A 36 -6.05 -3.28 10.28
CA ARG A 36 -7.43 -3.15 9.78
C ARG A 36 -7.42 -2.50 8.40
N PRO A 37 -8.38 -2.82 7.51
CA PRO A 37 -8.54 -2.11 6.26
C PRO A 37 -8.66 -0.59 6.52
N LEU A 38 -7.95 0.20 5.73
CA LEU A 38 -8.06 1.65 5.76
C LEU A 38 -9.51 2.04 5.46
N ASP A 39 -10.06 2.89 6.33
CA ASP A 39 -11.40 3.45 6.17
C ASP A 39 -11.39 4.95 6.49
N VAL A 40 -12.20 5.71 5.76
CA VAL A 40 -12.36 7.15 5.95
C VAL A 40 -13.61 7.45 6.79
N GLU A 41 -13.74 8.68 7.30
CA GLU A 41 -14.91 9.00 8.12
C GLU A 41 -16.21 9.01 7.29
N ARG A 42 -17.29 8.50 7.90
CA ARG A 42 -18.64 8.39 7.31
C ARG A 42 -18.64 7.53 6.03
N ASP A 43 -19.72 7.55 5.26
CA ASP A 43 -19.81 6.92 3.92
C ASP A 43 -18.97 7.68 2.86
N GLY A 44 -17.80 8.19 3.25
CA GLY A 44 -16.91 8.95 2.39
C GLY A 44 -16.12 8.07 1.43
N HIS A 45 -15.80 8.59 0.24
CA HIS A 45 -14.90 7.93 -0.69
C HIS A 45 -13.45 8.30 -0.38
N ALA A 46 -12.60 7.29 -0.18
CA ALA A 46 -11.16 7.49 -0.02
C ALA A 46 -10.51 7.84 -1.37
N ALA A 47 -9.68 8.87 -1.37
CA ALA A 47 -8.88 9.28 -2.52
C ALA A 47 -7.38 9.19 -2.16
N PRO A 48 -6.73 8.03 -2.35
CA PRO A 48 -5.34 7.81 -1.95
C PRO A 48 -4.34 8.40 -2.94
N PHE A 49 -3.22 8.91 -2.41
CA PHE A 49 -2.04 9.33 -3.14
C PHE A 49 -0.78 8.89 -2.38
N VAL A 50 0.20 8.37 -3.10
CA VAL A 50 1.44 7.82 -2.53
C VAL A 50 2.61 8.74 -2.88
N GLY A 51 3.37 9.17 -1.88
CA GLY A 51 4.49 10.11 -2.05
C GLY A 51 5.43 10.07 -0.87
N ASP A 52 6.63 10.63 -1.03
CA ASP A 52 7.55 10.84 0.11
C ASP A 52 7.32 12.28 0.61
N PHE A 53 6.77 12.41 1.81
CA PHE A 53 6.31 13.70 2.34
C PHE A 53 7.18 14.28 3.45
N ASP A 54 8.15 13.52 3.98
CA ASP A 54 9.12 14.05 4.97
C ASP A 54 10.59 13.93 4.52
N GLY A 55 10.84 13.33 3.35
CA GLY A 55 12.17 13.20 2.77
C GLY A 55 13.00 12.03 3.31
N ASP A 56 12.38 11.05 3.99
CA ASP A 56 13.07 9.86 4.48
C ASP A 56 13.28 8.76 3.41
N GLY A 57 12.73 8.95 2.21
CA GLY A 57 12.81 8.00 1.10
C GLY A 57 11.80 6.85 1.17
N ALA A 58 11.06 6.73 2.27
CA ALA A 58 9.89 5.87 2.37
C ALA A 58 8.67 6.58 1.78
N ARG A 59 7.84 5.82 1.05
CA ARG A 59 6.61 6.34 0.47
C ARG A 59 5.48 6.24 1.49
N ASP A 60 4.94 7.38 1.84
CA ASP A 60 3.76 7.57 2.69
C ASP A 60 2.47 7.52 1.89
N LEU A 61 1.37 7.54 2.63
CA LEU A 61 0.03 7.59 2.08
C LEU A 61 -0.68 8.86 2.53
N LEU A 62 -1.04 9.71 1.56
CA LEU A 62 -1.98 10.80 1.74
C LEU A 62 -3.37 10.31 1.29
N VAL A 63 -4.40 10.51 2.11
CA VAL A 63 -5.77 10.10 1.78
C VAL A 63 -6.70 11.29 1.93
N GLY A 64 -7.29 11.71 0.82
CA GLY A 64 -8.42 12.62 0.84
C GLY A 64 -9.73 11.90 1.18
N GLN A 65 -10.64 12.63 1.81
CA GLN A 65 -12.00 12.17 2.09
C GLN A 65 -13.03 13.23 1.70
N PHE A 66 -14.25 12.78 1.42
CA PHE A 66 -15.37 13.64 1.06
C PHE A 66 -15.72 14.66 2.15
N HIS A 67 -15.77 14.23 3.41
CA HIS A 67 -16.20 15.10 4.50
C HIS A 67 -15.19 16.23 4.77
N GLU A 68 -15.64 17.46 4.56
CA GLU A 68 -14.90 18.73 4.72
C GLU A 68 -13.64 18.87 3.85
N GLY A 69 -13.53 18.06 2.78
CA GLY A 69 -12.35 18.01 1.91
C GLY A 69 -11.04 17.71 2.64
N ARG A 70 -11.11 17.14 3.86
CA ARG A 70 -9.93 16.97 4.73
C ARG A 70 -9.01 15.88 4.20
N LEU A 71 -7.73 16.06 4.52
CA LEU A 71 -6.65 15.19 4.09
C LEU A 71 -5.99 14.53 5.32
N ARG A 72 -5.85 13.21 5.29
CA ARG A 72 -5.12 12.42 6.29
C ARG A 72 -3.77 12.02 5.73
N ILE A 73 -2.71 12.09 6.53
CA ILE A 73 -1.39 11.57 6.16
C ILE A 73 -0.99 10.42 7.09
N TYR A 74 -0.60 9.30 6.50
CA TYR A 74 -0.12 8.10 7.18
C TYR A 74 1.35 7.90 6.84
N ARG A 75 2.23 8.07 7.84
CA ARG A 75 3.67 7.83 7.69
C ARG A 75 3.95 6.35 7.47
N ASN A 76 4.84 6.03 6.54
CA ASN A 76 5.31 4.66 6.35
C ASN A 76 6.44 4.34 7.34
N MET A 77 6.12 3.59 8.40
CA MET A 77 7.11 3.16 9.41
C MET A 77 7.87 1.88 9.01
N GLY A 78 7.74 1.45 7.76
CA GLY A 78 8.33 0.23 7.22
C GLY A 78 9.28 0.53 6.06
N THR A 79 9.12 -0.19 4.95
CA THR A 79 9.88 0.06 3.72
C THR A 79 8.94 0.23 2.53
N ASN A 80 9.47 0.62 1.37
CA ASN A 80 8.68 0.69 0.13
C ASN A 80 8.21 -0.69 -0.36
N ARG A 81 8.87 -1.78 0.06
CA ARG A 81 8.46 -3.16 -0.28
C ARG A 81 7.49 -3.76 0.74
N GLU A 82 7.56 -3.29 1.98
CA GLU A 82 6.73 -3.76 3.09
C GLU A 82 6.31 -2.54 3.93
N PRO A 83 5.33 -1.76 3.45
CA PRO A 83 4.89 -0.55 4.13
C PRO A 83 4.16 -0.86 5.43
N LYS A 84 4.35 -0.02 6.45
CA LYS A 84 3.71 -0.17 7.77
C LYS A 84 3.03 1.12 8.20
N PHE A 85 1.71 1.18 8.00
CA PHE A 85 0.88 2.30 8.44
C PHE A 85 0.20 1.97 9.77
N THR A 86 0.26 2.87 10.74
CA THR A 86 -0.27 2.66 12.10
C THR A 86 -1.38 3.65 12.44
N SER A 87 -1.15 4.94 12.23
CA SER A 87 -2.11 6.03 12.49
C SER A 87 -1.95 7.13 11.46
N TYR A 88 -2.94 8.03 11.40
CA TYR A 88 -2.84 9.26 10.63
C TYR A 88 -2.72 10.49 11.53
N THR A 89 -2.18 11.56 10.94
CA THR A 89 -2.44 12.93 11.38
C THR A 89 -3.22 13.67 10.29
N TRP A 90 -3.80 14.81 10.64
CA TRP A 90 -4.31 15.73 9.62
C TRP A 90 -3.13 16.27 8.84
N PHE A 91 -3.28 16.33 7.52
CA PHE A 91 -2.28 16.93 6.65
C PHE A 91 -2.32 18.45 6.86
N GLU A 92 -1.14 19.03 7.06
CA GLU A 92 -0.96 20.47 7.23
C GLU A 92 0.00 20.99 6.16
N ALA A 93 -0.32 22.16 5.60
CA ALA A 93 0.51 22.86 4.63
C ALA A 93 0.64 24.33 5.07
N GLY A 94 1.88 24.79 5.28
CA GLY A 94 2.13 26.16 5.74
C GLY A 94 1.54 26.48 7.12
N GLY A 95 1.42 25.48 8.00
CA GLY A 95 0.83 25.63 9.34
C GLY A 95 -0.70 25.68 9.37
N MET A 96 -1.36 25.42 8.25
CA MET A 96 -2.82 25.37 8.13
C MET A 96 -3.26 23.95 7.73
N PRO A 97 -4.44 23.47 8.17
CA PRO A 97 -4.99 22.21 7.68
C PRO A 97 -5.15 22.25 6.16
N GLY A 98 -4.52 21.31 5.47
CA GLY A 98 -4.67 21.15 4.04
C GLY A 98 -6.04 20.53 3.71
N ARG A 99 -6.75 21.13 2.77
CA ARG A 99 -8.06 20.68 2.31
C ARG A 99 -8.15 20.77 0.80
N VAL A 100 -8.91 19.85 0.21
CA VAL A 100 -9.39 20.01 -1.16
C VAL A 100 -10.58 20.98 -1.10
N PRO A 101 -10.60 22.07 -1.90
CA PRO A 101 -11.73 22.99 -1.92
C PRO A 101 -13.04 22.27 -2.22
N GLU A 102 -14.06 22.57 -1.44
CA GLU A 102 -15.44 22.16 -1.70
C GLU A 102 -16.06 23.14 -2.71
N GLY A 103 -16.83 22.60 -3.66
CA GLY A 103 -17.62 23.38 -4.61
C GLY A 103 -19.04 23.62 -4.14
#